data_AF-A0A835CL57-F1
#
_entry.id   AF-A0A835CL57-F1
#
_cell.length_a   1.000
_cell.length_b   1.000
_cell.length_c   1.000
_cell.angle_alpha   90.00
_cell.angle_beta   90.00
_cell.angle_gamma   90.00
#
_symmetry.space_group_name_H-M   'P 1'
#
loop_
_entity.id
_entity.type
_entity.pdbx_description
1 polymer ?
#
loop_
_entity_poly.entity_id
_entity_poly.type
_entity_poly.pdbx_seq_one_letter_code
_entity_poly.pdbx_strand_id
1 'polypeptide(L)'
;MFLKNLSHLIVYLFFIINTGVGKKVNKLIGGTPVDIIRYGFQVSVRWAGEHICSGMIIDEFHIITTATCVTNDKNIIYANIQVLSNTYDRNDIDELGSFNDVALVILHNDYEPRQFWANDICILKGDSGSPIVTLKLNHLYAIASLITSDPNNNYMVTTKIFTYLKWIYEIIKKT
;
A
#
# COMPACT_ATOMS: atom_id res chain seq x y z
N MET A 1 -17.01 55.83 15.31
CA MET A 1 -15.92 55.20 14.52
C MET A 1 -15.52 53.80 15.01
N PHE A 2 -15.92 53.37 16.22
CA PHE A 2 -15.57 52.05 16.79
C PHE A 2 -16.42 50.85 16.33
N LEU A 3 -17.63 51.06 15.80
CA LEU A 3 -18.54 49.96 15.42
C LEU A 3 -18.23 49.30 14.07
N LYS A 4 -17.45 49.95 13.18
CA LYS A 4 -17.11 49.39 11.85
C LYS A 4 -16.01 48.31 11.91
N ASN A 5 -15.19 48.28 12.96
CA ASN A 5 -14.14 47.27 13.12
C ASN A 5 -14.67 45.95 13.70
N LEU A 6 -15.80 45.98 14.41
CA LEU A 6 -16.39 44.78 15.01
C LEU A 6 -17.00 43.85 13.93
N SER A 7 -17.57 44.40 12.86
CA SER A 7 -18.08 43.61 11.73
C SER A 7 -16.95 42.89 10.97
N HIS A 8 -15.80 43.54 10.78
CA HIS A 8 -14.64 42.89 10.15
C HIS A 8 -14.02 41.81 11.04
N LEU A 9 -14.01 42.01 12.37
CA LEU A 9 -13.54 41.01 13.33
C LEU A 9 -14.43 39.75 13.33
N ILE A 10 -15.75 39.92 13.27
CA ILE A 10 -16.71 38.81 13.21
C ILE A 10 -16.58 38.04 11.89
N VAL A 11 -16.38 38.74 10.77
CA VAL A 11 -16.13 38.11 9.46
C VAL A 11 -14.81 37.33 9.46
N TYR A 12 -13.76 37.87 10.08
CA TYR A 12 -12.48 37.18 10.21
C TYR A 12 -12.58 35.94 11.09
N LEU A 13 -13.31 36.02 12.21
CA LEU A 13 -13.58 34.87 13.07
C LEU A 13 -14.32 33.77 12.29
N PHE A 14 -15.38 34.12 11.54
CA PHE A 14 -16.12 33.18 10.69
C PHE A 14 -15.26 32.49 9.63
N PHE A 15 -14.23 33.17 9.12
CA PHE A 15 -13.30 32.59 8.14
C PHE A 15 -12.35 31.55 8.77
N ILE A 16 -11.95 31.73 10.03
CA ILE A 16 -11.11 30.77 10.76
C ILE A 16 -11.88 29.50 11.15
N ILE A 17 -13.17 29.61 11.51
CA ILE A 17 -14.01 28.44 11.85
C ILE A 17 -14.38 27.58 10.62
N ASN A 18 -14.23 28.13 9.40
CA ASN A 18 -14.40 27.40 8.14
C ASN A 18 -13.07 26.89 7.57
N THR A 19 -12.04 26.70 8.39
CA THR A 19 -11.00 25.73 8.07
C THR A 19 -11.62 24.34 8.18
N GLY A 20 -12.30 23.93 7.11
CA GLY A 20 -12.85 22.60 7.00
C GLY A 20 -11.74 21.60 7.27
N VAL A 21 -11.82 20.91 8.41
CA VAL A 21 -11.05 19.70 8.63
C VAL A 21 -11.45 18.77 7.50
N GLY A 22 -10.57 18.64 6.50
CA GLY A 22 -10.76 17.72 5.40
C GLY A 22 -11.03 16.35 6.01
N LYS A 23 -12.28 15.89 5.92
CA LYS A 23 -12.65 14.57 6.40
C LYS A 23 -11.83 13.61 5.54
N LYS A 24 -10.74 13.05 6.11
CA LYS A 24 -9.97 11.98 5.47
C LYS A 24 -11.00 10.95 5.02
N VAL A 25 -11.22 10.85 3.72
CA VAL A 25 -12.15 9.87 3.17
C VAL A 25 -11.51 8.52 3.46
N ASN A 26 -12.11 7.77 4.38
CA ASN A 26 -11.74 6.39 4.59
C ASN A 26 -12.03 5.65 3.28
N LYS A 27 -10.99 5.34 2.51
CA LYS A 27 -11.06 4.54 1.27
C LYS A 27 -11.53 3.10 1.54
N LEU A 28 -11.73 2.74 2.82
CA LEU A 28 -12.30 1.50 3.28
C LEU A 28 -13.71 1.77 3.83
N ILE A 29 -14.72 1.19 3.19
CA ILE A 29 -16.13 1.32 3.60
C ILE A 29 -16.43 0.17 4.58
N GLY A 30 -16.89 0.50 5.79
CA GLY A 30 -17.33 -0.49 6.78
C GLY A 30 -16.24 -1.21 7.57
N GLY A 31 -14.97 -0.86 7.39
CA GLY A 31 -13.86 -1.42 8.16
C GLY A 31 -13.64 -0.73 9.52
N THR A 32 -13.02 -1.43 10.46
CA THR A 32 -12.53 -0.87 11.73
C THR A 32 -11.00 -0.87 11.75
N PRO A 33 -10.35 0.10 12.41
CA PRO A 33 -8.90 0.06 12.62
C PRO A 33 -8.45 -1.25 13.27
N VAL A 34 -7.27 -1.73 12.89
CA VAL A 34 -6.65 -2.95 13.42
C VAL A 34 -5.22 -2.66 13.87
N ASP A 35 -4.73 -3.44 14.82
CA ASP A 35 -3.34 -3.38 15.28
C ASP A 35 -2.41 -3.98 14.22
N ILE A 36 -1.36 -3.26 13.85
CA ILE A 36 -0.34 -3.71 12.90
C ILE A 36 0.41 -4.95 13.39
N ILE A 37 0.52 -5.16 14.71
CA ILE A 37 1.13 -6.37 15.29
C ILE A 37 0.37 -7.63 14.83
N ARG A 38 -0.95 -7.53 14.64
CA ARG A 38 -1.78 -8.65 14.17
C ARG A 38 -1.68 -8.88 12.66
N TYR A 39 -1.33 -7.86 11.90
CA TYR A 39 -1.24 -7.87 10.44
C TYR A 39 0.13 -7.38 9.96
N GLY A 40 1.21 -7.83 10.62
CA GLY A 40 2.57 -7.33 10.40
C GLY A 40 3.14 -7.59 9.00
N PHE A 41 2.44 -8.38 8.19
CA PHE A 41 2.75 -8.58 6.78
C PHE A 41 2.23 -7.46 5.87
N GLN A 42 1.29 -6.64 6.33
CA GLN A 42 0.69 -5.57 5.54
C GLN A 42 1.69 -4.43 5.35
N VAL A 43 1.83 -3.96 4.12
CA VAL A 43 2.69 -2.81 3.80
C VAL A 43 2.00 -1.80 2.89
N SER A 44 2.50 -0.57 2.90
CA SER A 44 2.13 0.50 1.99
C SER A 44 3.18 0.60 0.88
N VAL A 45 2.81 0.25 -0.35
CA VAL A 45 3.60 0.50 -1.55
C VAL A 45 3.41 1.96 -1.95
N ARG A 46 4.52 2.67 -2.16
CA ARG A 46 4.54 4.11 -2.43
C ARG A 46 5.30 4.44 -3.70
N TRP A 47 4.85 5.48 -4.38
CA TRP A 47 5.52 6.09 -5.52
C TRP A 47 5.62 7.59 -5.29
N ALA A 48 6.82 8.15 -5.45
CA ALA A 48 7.09 9.58 -5.24
C ALA A 48 6.59 10.10 -3.87
N GLY A 49 6.76 9.28 -2.83
CA GLY A 49 6.35 9.62 -1.46
C GLY A 49 4.87 9.40 -1.17
N GLU A 50 4.04 9.01 -2.13
CA GLU A 50 2.59 8.83 -1.96
C GLU A 50 2.18 7.36 -1.93
N HIS A 51 1.21 7.01 -1.07
CA HIS A 51 0.63 5.66 -1.04
C HIS A 51 -0.17 5.39 -2.31
N ILE A 52 0.26 4.39 -3.08
CA ILE A 52 -0.41 3.97 -4.32
C ILE A 52 -1.21 2.69 -4.11
N CYS A 53 -0.65 1.73 -3.37
CA CYS A 53 -1.23 0.40 -3.20
C CYS A 53 -0.84 -0.26 -1.88
N SER A 54 -1.58 -1.31 -1.55
CA SER A 54 -1.17 -2.25 -0.51
C SER A 54 -0.18 -3.29 -1.07
N GLY A 55 0.62 -3.86 -0.18
CA GLY A 55 1.43 -5.03 -0.46
C GLY A 55 1.44 -5.98 0.74
N MET A 56 1.99 -7.17 0.52
CA MET A 56 2.14 -8.19 1.54
C MET A 56 3.57 -8.72 1.55
N ILE A 57 4.22 -8.65 2.70
CA ILE A 57 5.50 -9.29 2.98
C ILE A 57 5.35 -10.80 2.87
N ILE A 58 6.22 -11.44 2.09
CA ILE A 58 6.26 -12.90 1.95
C ILE A 58 7.56 -13.50 2.51
N ASP A 59 8.63 -12.73 2.60
CA ASP A 59 9.84 -13.02 3.37
C ASP A 59 10.57 -11.73 3.75
N GLU A 60 11.80 -11.83 4.26
CA GLU A 60 12.63 -10.71 4.72
C GLU A 60 12.91 -9.64 3.64
N PHE A 61 12.88 -9.99 2.35
CA PHE A 61 13.29 -9.12 1.25
C PHE A 61 12.22 -8.94 0.18
N HIS A 62 11.16 -9.75 0.19
CA HIS A 62 10.18 -9.80 -0.88
C HIS A 62 8.77 -9.42 -0.41
N ILE A 63 8.11 -8.63 -1.26
CA ILE A 63 6.71 -8.22 -1.11
C ILE A 63 5.95 -8.57 -2.36
N ILE A 64 4.72 -9.07 -2.20
CA ILE A 64 3.76 -9.20 -3.28
C ILE A 64 2.87 -7.97 -3.34
N THR A 65 2.67 -7.45 -4.55
CA THR A 65 1.65 -6.46 -4.90
C THR A 65 1.13 -6.75 -6.31
N THR A 66 0.40 -5.82 -6.92
CA THR A 66 -0.04 -5.94 -8.32
C THR A 66 0.91 -5.21 -9.27
N ALA A 67 1.02 -5.69 -10.51
CA ALA A 67 1.86 -5.06 -11.52
C ALA A 67 1.34 -3.68 -11.93
N THR A 68 0.02 -3.52 -11.96
CA THR A 68 -0.68 -2.24 -12.20
C THR A 68 -0.34 -1.15 -11.21
N CYS A 69 0.02 -1.50 -9.98
CA CYS A 69 0.42 -0.51 -8.97
C CYS A 69 1.73 0.17 -9.33
N VAL A 70 2.66 -0.53 -9.98
CA VAL A 70 4.05 -0.10 -10.16
C VAL A 70 4.42 0.16 -11.62
N THR A 71 3.45 0.05 -12.52
CA THR A 71 3.62 0.25 -13.97
C THR A 71 2.49 1.09 -14.57
N ASN A 72 2.76 1.69 -15.72
CA ASN A 72 1.70 2.21 -16.58
C ASN A 72 1.23 1.17 -17.63
N ASP A 73 0.25 1.55 -18.45
CA ASP A 73 -0.32 0.70 -19.52
C ASP A 73 0.68 0.28 -20.63
N LYS A 74 1.91 0.78 -20.58
CA LYS A 74 3.02 0.43 -21.49
C LYS A 74 4.08 -0.45 -20.81
N ASN A 75 3.78 -1.01 -19.63
CA ASN A 75 4.72 -1.78 -18.79
C ASN A 75 5.97 -0.99 -18.38
N ILE A 76 5.90 0.35 -18.37
CA ILE A 76 7.01 1.17 -17.87
C ILE A 76 6.89 1.21 -16.35
N ILE A 77 7.91 0.66 -15.69
CA ILE A 77 8.02 0.65 -14.22
C ILE A 77 8.29 2.08 -13.73
N TYR A 78 7.57 2.47 -12.69
CA TYR A 78 7.79 3.76 -12.03
C TYR A 78 9.15 3.77 -11.30
N ALA A 79 9.87 4.88 -11.41
CA ALA A 79 11.08 5.10 -10.62
C ALA A 79 10.73 5.42 -9.16
N ASN A 80 11.66 5.16 -8.23
CA ASN A 80 11.56 5.50 -6.81
C ASN A 80 10.33 4.88 -6.13
N ILE A 81 10.14 3.58 -6.31
CA ILE A 81 9.18 2.81 -5.51
C ILE A 81 9.77 2.58 -4.13
N GLN A 82 8.95 2.81 -3.10
CA GLN A 82 9.30 2.59 -1.71
C GLN A 82 8.22 1.78 -1.01
N VAL A 83 8.59 1.17 0.10
CA VAL A 83 7.67 0.44 0.96
C VAL A 83 7.74 1.01 2.36
N LEU A 84 6.57 1.31 2.92
CA LEU A 84 6.39 1.63 4.33
C LEU A 84 5.80 0.41 5.04
N SER A 85 6.54 -0.12 6.02
CA SER A 85 6.14 -1.25 6.87
C SER A 85 6.08 -0.84 8.35
N ASN A 86 5.63 -1.75 9.22
CA ASN A 86 5.60 -1.58 10.69
C ASN A 86 4.76 -0.40 11.22
N THR A 87 3.73 0.02 10.50
CA THR A 87 2.80 1.06 10.95
C THR A 87 1.38 0.82 10.47
N TYR A 88 0.40 1.29 11.24
CA TYR A 88 -1.00 1.36 10.84
C TYR A 88 -1.38 2.75 10.28
N ASP A 89 -0.50 3.75 10.37
CA ASP A 89 -0.72 5.07 9.80
C ASP A 89 0.07 5.23 8.48
N ARG A 90 -0.65 5.51 7.39
CA ARG A 90 -0.06 5.73 6.06
C ARG A 90 0.72 7.03 5.97
N ASN A 91 0.54 7.93 6.93
CA ASN A 91 1.26 9.18 7.05
C ASN A 91 2.34 9.11 8.13
N ASP A 92 2.62 7.92 8.67
CA ASP A 92 3.64 7.75 9.69
C ASP A 92 5.02 8.02 9.08
N ILE A 93 5.54 9.19 9.39
CA ILE A 93 6.89 9.64 9.02
C ILE A 93 7.86 9.55 10.21
N ASP A 94 7.41 9.08 11.38
CA ASP A 94 8.16 9.07 12.64
C ASP A 94 8.20 7.68 13.34
N GLU A 95 9.31 7.43 14.07
CA GLU A 95 9.78 6.31 14.91
C GLU A 95 9.37 4.83 14.66
N LEU A 96 8.12 4.50 14.34
CA LEU A 96 7.67 3.09 14.20
C LEU A 96 7.68 2.62 12.74
N GLY A 97 7.31 3.50 11.81
CA GLY A 97 7.30 3.20 10.38
C GLY A 97 8.71 2.98 9.82
N SER A 98 8.88 1.94 9.00
CA SER A 98 10.16 1.66 8.33
C SER A 98 10.01 1.82 6.82
N PHE A 99 10.69 2.84 6.28
CA PHE A 99 10.80 3.05 4.84
C PHE A 99 11.94 2.21 4.27
N ASN A 100 11.64 1.46 3.20
CA ASN A 100 12.61 0.66 2.48
C ASN A 100 12.52 0.97 0.99
N ASP A 101 13.67 1.22 0.35
CA ASP A 101 13.74 1.39 -1.09
C ASP A 101 13.61 0.04 -1.80
N VAL A 102 12.91 0.05 -2.94
CA VAL A 102 12.77 -1.14 -3.78
C VAL A 102 13.91 -1.18 -4.80
N ALA A 103 14.76 -2.19 -4.68
CA ALA A 103 15.88 -2.41 -5.59
C ALA A 103 15.46 -3.10 -6.89
N LEU A 104 14.48 -4.01 -6.84
CA LEU A 104 13.99 -4.73 -8.02
C LEU A 104 12.46 -4.79 -8.04
N VAL A 105 11.89 -4.56 -9.23
CA VAL A 105 10.48 -4.76 -9.54
C VAL A 105 10.37 -5.89 -10.55
N ILE A 106 9.71 -6.98 -10.18
CA ILE A 106 9.63 -8.22 -10.96
C ILE A 106 8.17 -8.47 -11.31
N LEU A 107 7.80 -8.12 -12.53
CA LEU A 107 6.47 -8.38 -13.09
C LEU A 107 6.32 -9.87 -13.42
N HIS A 108 5.10 -10.40 -13.36
CA HIS A 108 4.83 -11.72 -13.93
C HIS A 108 5.19 -11.73 -15.43
N ASN A 109 5.81 -12.82 -15.91
CA ASN A 109 6.29 -12.93 -17.29
C ASN A 109 5.17 -12.73 -18.32
N ASP A 110 3.95 -13.13 -17.95
CA ASP A 110 2.76 -13.06 -18.79
C ASP A 110 1.84 -11.87 -18.41
N TYR A 111 2.36 -10.87 -17.69
CA TYR A 111 1.58 -9.67 -17.37
C TYR A 111 1.23 -8.88 -18.64
N GLU A 112 -0.07 -8.66 -18.87
CA GLU A 112 -0.56 -7.89 -20.02
C GLU A 112 -1.61 -6.86 -19.56
N PRO A 113 -1.26 -5.56 -19.50
CA PRO A 113 -2.16 -4.50 -19.03
C PRO A 113 -3.36 -4.30 -19.94
N ARG A 114 -3.23 -4.57 -21.25
CA ARG A 114 -4.33 -4.35 -22.22
C ARG A 114 -5.35 -5.47 -22.28
N GLN A 115 -5.08 -6.60 -21.61
CA GLN A 115 -5.97 -7.75 -21.53
C GLN A 115 -6.59 -7.85 -20.14
N PHE A 116 -7.30 -6.79 -19.71
CA PHE A 116 -7.92 -6.71 -18.38
C PHE A 116 -6.94 -7.01 -17.24
N TRP A 117 -5.70 -6.53 -17.38
CA TRP A 117 -4.61 -6.80 -16.41
C TRP A 117 -4.44 -8.30 -16.16
N ALA A 118 -4.31 -9.08 -17.23
CA ALA A 118 -4.00 -10.51 -17.12
C ALA A 118 -2.68 -10.67 -16.36
N ASN A 119 -2.65 -11.60 -15.41
CA ASN A 119 -1.50 -11.86 -14.53
C ASN A 119 -1.02 -10.63 -13.76
N ASP A 120 -1.96 -9.85 -13.20
CA ASP A 120 -1.67 -8.66 -12.38
C ASP A 120 -1.09 -9.00 -11.00
N ILE A 121 0.15 -9.47 -11.01
CA ILE A 121 0.96 -9.78 -9.83
C ILE A 121 2.40 -9.34 -10.06
N CYS A 122 3.01 -8.80 -9.01
CA CYS A 122 4.38 -8.32 -9.02
C CYS A 122 5.06 -8.68 -7.70
N ILE A 123 6.35 -9.00 -7.77
CA ILE A 123 7.23 -9.12 -6.60
C ILE A 123 8.13 -7.88 -6.56
N LEU A 124 8.16 -7.20 -5.42
CA LEU A 124 9.12 -6.15 -5.11
C LEU A 124 10.21 -6.77 -4.24
N LYS A 125 11.47 -6.46 -4.54
CA LYS A 125 12.61 -6.82 -3.70
C LYS A 125 13.25 -5.56 -3.13
N GLY A 126 13.45 -5.54 -1.81
CA GLY A 126 14.13 -4.48 -1.09
C GLY A 126 15.62 -4.43 -1.45
N ASP A 127 16.28 -3.34 -1.08
CA ASP A 127 17.73 -3.26 -1.17
C ASP A 127 18.43 -4.22 -0.19
N SER A 128 19.72 -4.48 -0.44
CA SER A 128 20.55 -5.33 0.43
C SER A 128 20.92 -4.65 1.76
N GLY A 129 20.50 -3.40 1.98
CA GLY A 129 20.92 -2.58 3.11
C GLY A 129 20.17 -2.91 4.40
N SER A 130 18.94 -3.42 4.32
CA SER A 130 18.17 -3.93 5.47
C SER A 130 17.01 -4.84 5.02
N PRO A 131 16.65 -5.89 5.78
CA PRO A 131 15.38 -6.58 5.59
C PRO A 131 14.22 -5.59 5.62
N ILE A 132 13.29 -5.71 4.67
CA ILE A 132 12.03 -4.94 4.61
C ILE A 132 11.24 -5.07 5.92
N VAL A 133 11.49 -6.18 6.61
CA VAL A 133 10.91 -6.53 7.90
C VAL A 133 11.97 -6.44 8.99
N THR A 134 11.89 -5.41 9.84
CA THR A 134 12.73 -5.30 11.04
C THR A 134 12.21 -6.13 12.22
N LEU A 135 10.94 -6.55 12.17
CA LEU A 135 10.36 -7.46 13.16
C LEU A 135 10.89 -8.88 12.90
N LYS A 136 11.46 -9.53 13.91
CA LYS A 136 11.74 -10.98 13.89
C LYS A 136 10.45 -11.75 13.59
N LEU A 137 10.17 -12.00 12.32
CA LEU A 137 9.09 -12.85 11.90
C LEU A 137 9.54 -14.30 12.05
N ASN A 138 9.14 -14.93 13.15
CA ASN A 138 9.40 -16.36 13.37
C ASN A 138 8.52 -17.27 12.51
N HIS A 139 7.69 -16.70 11.61
CA HIS A 139 6.72 -17.43 10.81
C HIS A 139 6.61 -16.84 9.39
N LEU A 140 6.75 -17.71 8.39
CA LEU A 140 6.26 -17.48 7.03
C LEU A 140 4.75 -17.23 7.10
N TYR A 141 4.29 -16.06 6.68
CA TYR A 141 2.85 -15.82 6.55
C TYR A 141 2.34 -16.63 5.36
N ALA A 142 1.53 -17.65 5.65
CA ALA A 142 0.83 -18.38 4.61
C ALA A 142 -0.04 -17.41 3.82
N ILE A 143 0.13 -17.39 2.50
CA ILE A 143 -0.71 -16.58 1.63
C ILE A 143 -2.08 -17.25 1.53
N ALA A 144 -3.01 -16.86 2.39
CA ALA A 144 -4.40 -17.23 2.25
C ALA A 144 -5.12 -16.17 1.40
N SER A 145 -5.55 -16.53 0.19
CA SER A 145 -6.56 -15.73 -0.51
C SER A 145 -7.89 -15.87 0.23
N LEU A 146 -8.21 -14.91 1.11
CA LEU A 146 -9.51 -14.88 1.78
C LEU A 146 -10.56 -14.31 0.81
N ILE A 147 -11.40 -15.19 0.27
CA ILE A 147 -12.61 -14.82 -0.46
C ILE A 147 -13.64 -14.41 0.58
N THR A 148 -13.80 -13.11 0.84
CA THR A 148 -14.97 -12.63 1.57
C THR A 148 -16.11 -12.48 0.57
N SER A 149 -17.10 -13.36 0.64
CA SER A 149 -18.35 -13.18 -0.11
C SER A 149 -19.07 -11.94 0.44
N ASP A 150 -19.06 -10.82 -0.29
CA ASP A 150 -20.02 -9.73 -0.05
C ASP A 150 -21.42 -10.23 -0.42
N PRO A 151 -22.40 -10.27 0.50
CA PRO A 151 -23.77 -10.67 0.21
C PRO A 151 -24.45 -9.82 -0.88
N ASN A 152 -23.91 -8.64 -1.21
CA ASN A 152 -24.41 -7.76 -2.26
C ASN A 152 -23.66 -7.89 -3.60
N ASN A 153 -22.70 -8.82 -3.71
CA ASN A 153 -21.93 -9.05 -4.94
C ASN A 153 -21.19 -7.82 -5.48
N ASN A 154 -20.76 -6.89 -4.61
CA ASN A 154 -19.91 -5.78 -5.04
C ASN A 154 -18.45 -6.25 -5.09
N TYR A 155 -17.97 -6.47 -6.32
CA TYR A 155 -16.57 -6.49 -6.75
C TYR A 155 -15.56 -7.05 -5.73
N MET A 156 -15.43 -8.37 -5.73
CA MET A 156 -14.34 -9.04 -5.03
C MET A 156 -13.04 -8.91 -5.84
N VAL A 157 -12.25 -7.86 -5.58
CA VAL A 157 -10.93 -7.64 -6.21
C VAL A 157 -9.86 -8.38 -5.40
N THR A 158 -9.71 -9.69 -5.64
CA THR A 158 -8.64 -10.49 -5.00
C THR A 158 -7.81 -11.20 -6.07
N THR A 159 -6.50 -11.05 -6.02
CA THR A 159 -5.60 -11.91 -6.80
C THR A 159 -5.56 -13.30 -6.16
N LYS A 160 -5.86 -14.34 -6.94
CA LYS A 160 -5.77 -15.75 -6.49
C LYS A 160 -4.29 -16.16 -6.42
N ILE A 161 -3.61 -15.80 -5.33
CA ILE A 161 -2.16 -15.99 -5.19
C ILE A 161 -1.75 -17.45 -5.31
N PHE A 162 -2.62 -18.40 -4.91
CA PHE A 162 -2.36 -19.83 -5.05
C PHE A 162 -1.95 -20.23 -6.48
N THR A 163 -2.55 -19.61 -7.50
CA THR A 163 -2.25 -19.87 -8.92
C THR A 163 -0.81 -19.51 -9.29
N TYR A 164 -0.18 -18.60 -8.54
CA TYR A 164 1.15 -18.06 -8.83
C TYR A 164 2.24 -18.65 -7.93
N LEU A 165 1.94 -19.58 -7.02
CA LEU A 165 2.91 -20.09 -6.03
C LEU A 165 4.19 -20.59 -6.69
N LYS A 166 4.07 -21.37 -7.77
CA LYS A 166 5.25 -21.87 -8.50
C LYS A 166 6.14 -20.72 -9.00
N TRP A 167 5.53 -19.70 -9.58
CA TRP A 167 6.26 -18.52 -10.07
C TRP A 167 6.90 -17.75 -8.91
N ILE A 168 6.17 -17.53 -7.81
CA ILE A 168 6.65 -16.84 -6.61
C ILE A 168 7.90 -17.55 -6.06
N TYR A 169 7.84 -18.86 -5.86
CA TYR A 169 8.96 -19.65 -5.35
C TYR A 169 10.20 -19.58 -6.26
N GLU A 170 10.00 -19.62 -7.57
CA GLU A 170 11.09 -19.52 -8.55
C GLU A 170 11.77 -18.15 -8.53
N ILE A 171 11.01 -17.07 -8.32
CA ILE A 171 11.58 -15.72 -8.19
C ILE A 171 12.39 -15.61 -6.90
N ILE A 172 11.79 -15.92 -5.75
CA ILE A 172 12.48 -15.83 -4.44
C ILE A 172 13.79 -16.63 -4.43
N LYS A 173 13.82 -17.80 -5.06
CA LYS A 173 15.03 -18.63 -5.12
C LYS A 173 16.16 -18.02 -5.96
N LYS A 174 15.82 -17.19 -6.95
CA LYS A 174 16.78 -16.61 -7.91
C LYS A 174 17.31 -15.26 -7.48
N THR A 175 16.64 -14.60 -6.54
CA THR A 175 16.94 -13.21 -6.15
C THR A 175 17.28 -13.14 -4.69
#